data_AF-I4G745-F1
#
_entry.id   AF-I4G745-F1
#
_cell.length_a   1.000
_cell.length_b   1.000
_cell.length_c   1.000
_cell.angle_alpha   90.00
_cell.angle_beta   90.00
_cell.angle_gamma   90.00
#
_symmetry.space_group_name_H-M   'P 1'
#
loop_
_entity.id
_entity.type
_entity.pdbx_description
1 polymer ?
#
loop_
_entity_poly.entity_id
_entity_poly.type
_entity_poly.pdbx_seq_one_letter_code
_entity_poly.pdbx_strand_id
1 'polypeptide(L)'
;MNWVSIAEPTTPIRAQVQVRYRSPAVPVNVIPLENNQVKLVFDEPQFSITPGQAAVIYEGEIVLGGGIISGATPNGEPPIHRIT
;
A
#
# COMPACT_ATOMS: atom_id res chain seq x y z
N MET A 1 -4.48 -1.16 10.76
CA MET A 1 -5.16 -0.39 9.69
C MET A 1 -6.39 0.30 10.29
N ASN A 2 -6.94 1.32 9.63
CA ASN A 2 -8.25 1.87 9.99
C ASN A 2 -9.18 1.81 8.76
N TRP A 3 -10.24 1.01 8.83
CA TRP A 3 -11.24 0.87 7.77
C TRP A 3 -12.44 1.75 8.06
N VAL A 4 -12.94 2.47 7.06
CA VAL A 4 -13.96 3.51 7.23
C VAL A 4 -15.26 3.14 6.51
N SER A 5 -15.16 2.78 5.23
CA SER A 5 -16.35 2.51 4.40
C SER A 5 -16.66 1.03 4.22
N ILE A 6 -15.72 0.15 4.58
CA ILE A 6 -15.88 -1.30 4.50
C ILE A 6 -15.44 -1.97 5.80
N ALA A 7 -15.91 -3.19 6.02
CA ALA A 7 -15.29 -4.07 7.00
C ALA A 7 -13.87 -4.45 6.56
N GLU A 8 -13.04 -4.92 7.50
CA GLU A 8 -11.72 -5.45 7.18
C GLU A 8 -11.86 -6.58 6.14
N PRO A 9 -11.24 -6.44 4.95
CA PRO A 9 -11.38 -7.42 3.89
C PRO A 9 -10.69 -8.72 4.29
N THR A 10 -11.34 -9.85 4.04
CA THR A 10 -10.79 -11.19 4.29
C THR A 10 -10.12 -11.80 3.05
N THR A 11 -10.32 -11.19 1.89
CA THR A 11 -9.74 -11.61 0.61
C THR A 11 -9.04 -10.44 -0.08
N PRO A 12 -8.09 -10.71 -1.00
CA PRO A 12 -7.48 -9.64 -1.79
C PRO A 12 -8.52 -8.81 -2.54
N ILE A 13 -8.37 -7.50 -2.50
CA ILE A 13 -9.23 -6.56 -3.23
C ILE A 13 -8.42 -5.65 -4.13
N ARG A 14 -9.06 -5.21 -5.22
CA ARG A 14 -8.49 -4.23 -6.14
C ARG A 14 -8.93 -2.84 -5.72
N ALA A 15 -7.96 -1.93 -5.50
CA ALA A 15 -8.25 -0.58 -5.05
C ALA A 15 -7.21 0.41 -5.61
N GLN A 16 -7.33 1.68 -5.22
CA GLN A 16 -6.32 2.70 -5.47
C GLN A 16 -5.72 3.14 -4.14
N VAL A 17 -4.41 3.41 -4.09
CA VAL A 17 -3.76 3.93 -2.89
C VAL A 17 -3.04 5.23 -3.17
N GLN A 18 -3.25 6.19 -2.27
CA GLN A 18 -2.45 7.40 -2.19
C GLN A 18 -1.47 7.29 -1.03
N VAL A 19 -0.18 7.16 -1.33
CA VAL A 19 0.92 7.10 -0.34
C VAL A 19 1.46 8.50 0.01
N ARG A 20 1.27 9.47 -0.90
CA ARG A 20 1.75 10.84 -0.75
C ARG A 20 0.60 11.78 -1.07
N TYR A 21 0.35 12.75 -0.20
CA TYR A 21 -0.73 13.73 -0.36
C TYR A 21 -0.71 14.46 -1.71
N ARG A 22 0.49 14.70 -2.26
CA ARG A 22 0.68 15.39 -3.56
C ARG A 22 0.73 14.45 -4.75
N SER A 23 0.65 13.14 -4.55
CA SER A 23 0.67 12.16 -5.63
C SER A 23 -0.75 11.68 -5.93
N PRO A 24 -1.06 11.36 -7.19
CA PRO A 24 -2.32 10.71 -7.52
C PRO A 24 -2.40 9.34 -6.83
N ALA A 25 -3.63 8.88 -6.58
CA ALA A 25 -3.85 7.52 -6.13
C ALA A 25 -3.53 6.55 -7.29
N VAL A 26 -2.76 5.51 -7.00
CA VAL A 26 -2.31 4.53 -7.98
C VAL A 26 -3.00 3.17 -7.75
N PRO A 27 -3.31 2.41 -8.81
CA PRO A 27 -3.94 1.11 -8.67
C PRO A 27 -3.03 0.13 -7.92
N VAL A 28 -3.63 -0.64 -7.02
CA VAL A 28 -2.93 -1.56 -6.12
C VAL A 28 -3.81 -2.78 -5.84
N ASN A 29 -3.18 -3.93 -5.61
CA ASN A 29 -3.82 -5.06 -4.95
C ASN A 29 -3.59 -4.97 -3.45
N VAL A 30 -4.68 -4.87 -2.70
CA VAL A 30 -4.67 -4.86 -1.24
C VAL A 30 -4.88 -6.30 -0.77
N ILE A 31 -3.84 -6.89 -0.19
CA ILE A 31 -3.86 -8.25 0.32
C ILE A 31 -3.96 -8.17 1.85
N PRO A 32 -5.07 -8.62 2.46
CA PRO A 32 -5.18 -8.64 3.91
C PRO A 32 -4.16 -9.61 4.53
N LEU A 33 -3.58 -9.20 5.66
CA LEU A 33 -2.66 -9.99 6.47
C LEU A 33 -3.22 -10.10 7.89
N GLU A 34 -2.59 -10.94 8.71
CA GLU A 34 -2.91 -11.03 10.14
C GLU A 34 -2.62 -9.71 10.88
N ASN A 35 -3.18 -9.57 12.09
CA ASN A 35 -2.93 -8.43 12.99
C ASN A 35 -3.34 -7.06 12.43
N ASN A 36 -4.43 -7.00 11.65
CA ASN A 36 -4.95 -5.75 11.06
C ASN A 36 -3.89 -5.02 10.22
N GLN A 37 -3.13 -5.81 9.45
CA GLN A 37 -2.15 -5.35 8.48
C GLN A 37 -2.62 -5.67 7.06
N VAL A 38 -2.10 -4.94 6.09
CA VAL A 38 -2.31 -5.24 4.67
C VAL A 38 -1.00 -5.13 3.92
N LYS A 39 -0.83 -6.00 2.92
CA LYS A 39 0.22 -5.85 1.92
C LYS A 39 -0.36 -5.13 0.71
N LEU A 40 0.29 -4.03 0.35
CA LEU A 40 -0.02 -3.26 -0.85
C LEU A 40 0.92 -3.69 -1.97
N VAL A 41 0.36 -4.31 -3.01
CA VAL A 41 1.12 -4.69 -4.21
C VAL A 41 0.76 -3.72 -5.33
N PHE A 42 1.65 -2.77 -5.57
CA PHE A 42 1.52 -1.81 -6.66
C PHE A 42 1.78 -2.51 -7.99
N ASP A 43 1.00 -2.17 -9.00
CA ASP A 43 1.21 -2.64 -10.38
C ASP A 43 2.55 -2.14 -10.93
N GLU A 44 2.84 -0.88 -10.66
CA GLU A 44 4.08 -0.23 -11.08
C GLU A 44 4.96 0.07 -9.85
N PRO A 45 6.28 -0.18 -9.93
CA PRO A 45 7.21 0.13 -8.85
C PRO A 45 7.11 1.60 -8.41
N GLN A 46 6.83 1.81 -7.14
CA GLN A 46 6.81 3.15 -6.56
C GLN A 46 8.15 3.44 -5.90
N PHE A 47 8.89 4.41 -6.44
CA PHE A 47 10.15 4.85 -5.85
C PHE A 47 9.91 5.68 -4.60
N SER A 48 10.82 5.53 -3.62
CA SER A 48 10.84 6.35 -2.41
C SER A 48 9.61 6.21 -1.50
N ILE A 49 9.03 5.02 -1.33
CA ILE A 49 8.09 4.80 -0.23
C ILE A 49 8.87 4.81 1.08
N THR A 50 8.59 5.78 1.96
CA THR A 50 9.29 5.92 3.24
C THR A 50 8.42 5.37 4.38
N PRO A 51 8.97 4.55 5.29
CA PRO A 51 8.26 4.18 6.51
C PRO A 51 7.82 5.43 7.29
N GLY A 52 6.61 5.38 7.87
CA GLY A 52 6.00 6.51 8.57
C GLY A 52 5.09 7.39 7.71
N GLN A 53 5.05 7.18 6.39
CA GLN A 53 4.05 7.84 5.54
C GLN A 53 2.66 7.24 5.72
N ALA A 54 1.62 8.07 5.61
CA ALA A 54 0.25 7.59 5.58
C ALA A 54 -0.10 7.06 4.19
N ALA A 55 -0.75 5.91 4.13
CA ALA A 55 -1.38 5.36 2.94
C ALA A 55 -2.89 5.40 3.10
N VAL A 56 -3.59 5.98 2.13
CA VAL A 56 -5.05 6.02 2.08
C VAL A 56 -5.53 5.18 0.90
N ILE A 57 -6.47 4.28 1.16
CA ILE A 57 -7.06 3.34 0.19
C ILE A 57 -8.40 3.92 -0.28
N TYR A 58 -8.58 3.95 -1.59
CA TYR A 58 -9.75 4.46 -2.28
C TYR A 58 -10.35 3.43 -3.24
N GLU A 59 -11.66 3.52 -3.43
CA GLU A 59 -12.39 2.91 -4.54
C GLU A 59 -13.14 4.03 -5.26
N GLY A 60 -12.58 4.51 -6.38
CA GLY A 60 -13.07 5.73 -7.03
C GLY A 60 -12.95 6.94 -6.09
N GLU A 61 -14.09 7.54 -5.74
CA GLU A 61 -14.15 8.71 -4.84
C GLU A 61 -14.35 8.32 -3.36
N ILE A 62 -14.52 7.03 -3.06
CA ILE A 62 -14.82 6.54 -1.70
C ILE A 62 -13.52 6.19 -0.98
N VAL A 63 -13.35 6.70 0.24
CA VAL A 63 -12.26 6.29 1.13
C VAL A 63 -12.62 4.95 1.77
N LEU A 64 -11.92 3.88 1.41
CA LEU A 64 -12.11 2.56 2.02
C LEU A 64 -11.48 2.51 3.42
N GLY A 65 -10.28 3.08 3.56
CA GLY A 65 -9.52 3.05 4.80
C GLY A 65 -8.12 3.66 4.66
N GLY A 66 -7.31 3.55 5.70
CA GLY A 66 -5.94 4.04 5.67
C GLY A 66 -5.08 3.51 6.82
N GLY A 67 -3.78 3.74 6.73
CA GLY A 67 -2.81 3.29 7.73
C GLY A 67 -1.45 3.92 7.54
N ILE A 68 -0.53 3.60 8.44
CA ILE A 68 0.87 4.04 8.36
C ILE A 68 1.69 2.93 7.71
N ILE A 69 2.52 3.30 6.76
CA ILE A 69 3.44 2.37 6.09
C ILE A 69 4.57 2.01 7.07
N SER A 70 4.67 0.73 7.40
CA SER A 70 5.71 0.22 8.29
C SER A 70 7.01 -0.17 7.55
N GLY A 71 6.95 -0.40 6.25
CA GLY A 71 8.09 -0.82 5.44
C GLY A 71 7.74 -0.92 3.97
N ALA A 72 8.76 -0.80 3.12
CA ALA A 72 8.64 -1.06 1.69
C ALA A 72 9.73 -2.07 1.31
N THR A 73 9.32 -3.28 0.94
CA THR A 73 10.22 -4.26 0.32
C THR A 73 10.06 -4.18 -1.19
N PRO A 74 11.14 -4.04 -1.97
CA PRO A 74 11.08 -4.27 -3.40
C PRO A 74 10.53 -5.67 -3.63
N ASN A 75 9.43 -5.81 -4.38
CA ASN A 75 8.97 -7.13 -4.81
C ASN A 75 10.01 -7.68 -5.80
N GLY A 76 10.90 -8.56 -5.33
CA GLY A 76 11.51 -9.57 -6.20
C GLY A 76 13.01 -9.49 -6.52
N GLU A 77 13.80 -8.54 -6.02
CA GLU A 77 15.25 -8.51 -6.32
C GLU A 77 16.09 -8.32 -5.05
N PRO A 78 17.03 -9.24 -4.73
CA PRO A 78 18.02 -8.98 -3.70
C PRO A 78 18.86 -7.77 -4.14
N PRO A 79 19.17 -6.81 -3.25
CA PRO A 79 19.92 -5.64 -3.65
C PRO A 79 21.33 -6.07 -4.05
N ILE A 80 21.61 -6.06 -5.37
CA ILE A 80 22.94 -6.33 -5.94
C ILE A 80 23.90 -5.20 -5.56
N HIS A 81 24.50 -5.30 -4.38
CA HIS A 81 25.62 -4.45 -4.02
C HIS A 81 26.87 -4.98 -4.73
N ARG A 82 27.16 -4.48 -5.94
CA ARG A 82 28.52 -4.55 -6.50
C ARG A 82 29.34 -3.48 -5.81
N ILE A 83 30.15 -3.90 -4.85
CA ILE A 83 31.26 -3.12 -4.31
C ILE A 83 32.45 -3.39 -5.24
N THR A 84 33.05 -2.34 -5.80
CA THR A 84 34.41 -2.37 -6.38
C THR A 84 35.39 -1.95 -5.30
#